data_AF-A0A7I0HMT1-F1
#
_entry.id   AF-A0A7I0HMT1-F1
#
_cell.length_a   1.000
_cell.length_b   1.000
_cell.length_c   1.000
_cell.angle_alpha   90.00
_cell.angle_beta   90.00
_cell.angle_gamma   90.00
#
_symmetry.space_group_name_H-M   'P 1'
#
loop_
_entity.id
_entity.type
_entity.pdbx_description
1 polymer ?
#
loop_
_entity_poly.entity_id
_entity_poly.type
_entity_poly.pdbx_seq_one_letter_code
_entity_poly.pdbx_strand_id
1 'polypeptide(L)'
;MYIFFTSRAIYLMNTRFSLSQYRSDVFGLISGSSTLFFNISSFSLLYFYFILPVLFFGVFVGFGYLLRFKKFGLLLVSLVLMALDSVMMAGRFGFHYIFFSGILLFVFKANVNYFKVSLRLMTVICAFILVATYSVYFISETRSINGQSNIKNLFENFVIDYHTESFHILDYELNQPDSIIHDFTLGFSTFSGIERYLLLLPNLIKLTSKIPEVDIIGGFLHPARNLGIDHFGNIKWYNAYASSLFVLYRDGAIFGVVLGSFLLGFFVQGLAYRLPMSVFSSTLLLTGFMFMSIYSLFQAAFTGPMLAGYILSIFTIMKIKLNRNNI
;
A
#
# COMPACT_ATOMS: atom_id res chain seq x y z
N MET A 1 2.13 18.32 11.68
CA MET A 1 2.93 17.78 10.56
C MET A 1 2.09 17.55 9.30
N TYR A 2 1.10 16.66 9.31
CA TYR A 2 0.27 16.34 8.12
C TYR A 2 -0.36 17.57 7.46
N ILE A 3 -0.96 18.49 8.24
CA ILE A 3 -1.55 19.73 7.71
C ILE A 3 -0.51 20.55 6.93
N PHE A 4 0.66 20.78 7.53
CA PHE A 4 1.74 21.57 6.92
C PHE A 4 2.22 20.96 5.59
N PHE A 5 2.51 19.66 5.56
CA PHE A 5 2.95 19.00 4.33
C PHE A 5 1.82 18.89 3.30
N THR A 6 0.56 18.79 3.73
CA THR A 6 -0.59 18.85 2.81
C THR A 6 -0.72 20.21 2.16
N SER A 7 -0.63 21.30 2.94
CA SER A 7 -0.63 22.66 2.40
C SER A 7 0.51 22.88 1.42
N ARG A 8 1.70 22.34 1.72
CA ARG A 8 2.86 22.36 0.82
C ARG A 8 2.61 21.56 -0.46
N ALA A 9 2.02 20.37 -0.35
CA ALA A 9 1.65 19.54 -1.51
C ALA A 9 0.73 20.30 -2.46
N ILE A 10 -0.33 20.90 -1.93
CA ILE A 10 -1.28 21.73 -2.68
C ILE A 10 -0.56 22.90 -3.36
N TYR A 11 0.32 23.60 -2.63
CA TYR A 11 1.13 24.68 -3.20
C TYR A 11 2.00 24.19 -4.37
N LEU A 12 2.72 23.08 -4.22
CA LEU A 12 3.61 22.55 -5.25
C LEU A 12 2.85 22.08 -6.49
N MET A 13 1.72 21.40 -6.31
CA MET A 13 0.84 20.97 -7.41
C MET A 13 0.23 22.14 -8.17
N ASN A 14 -0.01 23.28 -7.51
CA ASN A 14 -0.60 24.47 -8.14
C ASN A 14 0.42 25.39 -8.80
N THR A 15 1.71 25.33 -8.41
CA THR A 15 2.70 26.35 -8.82
C THR A 15 3.90 25.81 -9.57
N ARG A 16 4.34 24.57 -9.29
CA ARG A 16 5.64 24.06 -9.76
C ARG A 16 5.56 22.83 -10.63
N PHE A 17 4.60 21.96 -10.38
CA PHE A 17 4.54 20.65 -11.01
C PHE A 17 3.15 20.35 -11.54
N SER A 18 3.07 19.75 -12.73
CA SER A 18 1.86 19.03 -13.12
C SER A 18 1.61 17.86 -12.17
N LEU A 19 0.36 17.40 -12.05
CA LEU A 19 0.00 16.29 -11.16
C LEU A 19 0.86 15.02 -11.39
N SER A 20 1.19 14.72 -12.66
CA SER A 20 2.02 13.57 -13.00
C SER A 20 3.48 13.76 -12.57
N GLN A 21 4.05 14.94 -12.80
CA GLN A 21 5.43 15.25 -12.39
C GLN A 21 5.56 15.26 -10.87
N TYR A 22 4.60 15.89 -10.19
CA TYR A 22 4.55 15.92 -8.73
C TYR A 22 4.52 14.50 -8.15
N ARG A 23 3.67 13.63 -8.71
CA ARG A 23 3.57 12.23 -8.27
C ARG A 23 4.91 11.50 -8.32
N SER A 24 5.68 11.69 -9.39
CA SER A 24 7.00 11.05 -9.51
C SER A 24 8.04 11.69 -8.59
N ASP A 25 8.01 13.01 -8.45
CA ASP A 25 8.97 13.75 -7.63
C ASP A 25 8.78 13.56 -6.12
N VAL A 26 7.55 13.34 -5.63
CA VAL A 26 7.30 13.07 -4.21
C VAL A 26 8.05 11.82 -3.72
N PHE A 27 8.30 10.85 -4.59
CA PHE A 27 9.10 9.66 -4.31
C PHE A 27 10.59 9.83 -4.67
N GLY A 28 11.02 11.03 -5.07
CA GLY A 28 12.39 11.31 -5.47
C GLY A 28 12.81 10.69 -6.80
N LEU A 29 11.86 10.24 -7.64
CA LEU A 29 12.18 9.56 -8.90
C LEU A 29 12.75 10.50 -9.97
N ILE A 30 12.50 11.81 -9.85
CA ILE A 30 13.00 12.82 -10.81
C ILE A 30 14.28 13.47 -10.29
N SER A 31 14.23 14.02 -9.08
CA SER A 31 15.31 14.85 -8.52
C SER A 31 16.23 14.10 -7.55
N GLY A 32 16.03 12.79 -7.37
CA GLY A 32 16.76 11.96 -6.39
C GLY A 32 16.34 12.20 -4.94
N SER A 33 15.46 13.16 -4.67
CA SER A 33 14.95 13.49 -3.34
C SER A 33 13.54 14.09 -3.44
N SER A 34 12.77 14.05 -2.35
CA SER A 34 11.39 14.52 -2.39
C SER A 34 11.30 16.03 -2.14
N THR A 35 10.81 16.81 -3.11
CA THR A 35 10.61 18.26 -2.93
C THR A 35 9.53 18.58 -1.90
N LEU A 36 8.57 17.67 -1.70
CA LEU A 36 7.61 17.74 -0.61
C LEU A 36 8.32 17.81 0.74
N PHE A 37 9.38 17.02 0.92
CA PHE A 37 10.19 16.97 2.13
C PHE A 37 11.42 17.91 2.10
N PHE A 38 11.33 19.02 1.36
CA PHE A 38 12.41 20.02 1.22
C PHE A 38 13.72 19.46 0.66
N ASN A 39 13.68 18.33 -0.05
CA ASN A 39 14.87 17.60 -0.48
C ASN A 39 15.75 17.12 0.69
N ILE A 40 15.19 17.04 1.90
CA ILE A 40 15.88 16.57 3.10
C ILE A 40 15.57 15.08 3.28
N SER A 41 16.58 14.23 3.09
CA SER A 41 16.45 12.77 3.19
C SER A 41 15.92 12.30 4.55
N SER A 42 16.36 12.93 5.65
CA SER A 42 15.91 12.60 7.01
C SER A 42 14.39 12.73 7.19
N PHE A 43 13.74 13.71 6.56
CA PHE A 43 12.29 13.87 6.62
C PHE A 43 11.56 12.80 5.81
N SER A 44 12.09 12.45 4.63
CA SER A 44 11.57 11.33 3.84
C SER A 44 11.66 10.01 4.62
N LEU A 45 12.81 9.72 5.22
CA LEU A 45 13.03 8.53 6.05
C LEU A 45 12.08 8.49 7.25
N LEU A 46 11.99 9.58 8.01
CA LEU A 46 11.06 9.67 9.14
C LEU A 46 9.62 9.38 8.71
N TYR A 47 9.20 9.95 7.58
CA TYR A 47 7.87 9.76 7.06
C TYR A 47 7.59 8.31 6.66
N PHE A 48 8.43 7.70 5.81
CA PHE A 48 8.20 6.35 5.28
C PHE A 48 8.42 5.25 6.33
N TYR A 49 9.38 5.40 7.25
CA TYR A 49 9.73 4.38 8.22
C TYR A 49 8.98 4.48 9.55
N PHE A 50 8.46 5.65 9.92
CA PHE A 50 7.76 5.83 11.20
C PHE A 50 6.33 6.31 11.03
N ILE A 51 6.12 7.41 10.31
CA ILE A 51 4.80 8.06 10.28
C ILE A 51 3.78 7.20 9.53
N LEU A 52 4.15 6.69 8.36
CA LEU A 52 3.26 5.88 7.54
C LEU A 52 2.91 4.53 8.21
N PRO A 53 3.85 3.79 8.85
CA PRO A 53 3.52 2.64 9.69
C PRO A 53 2.59 2.97 10.87
N VAL A 54 2.81 4.10 11.56
CA VAL A 54 1.94 4.55 12.66
C VAL A 54 0.54 4.87 12.17
N LEU A 55 0.41 5.42 10.97
CA LEU A 55 -0.89 5.67 10.34
C LEU A 55 -1.66 4.37 10.10
N PHE A 56 -1.02 3.34 9.52
CA PHE A 56 -1.64 2.01 9.34
C PHE A 56 -1.96 1.34 10.67
N PHE A 57 -1.05 1.42 11.65
CA PHE A 57 -1.30 0.96 13.01
C PHE A 57 -2.55 1.61 13.61
N GLY A 58 -2.70 2.93 13.45
CA GLY A 58 -3.88 3.67 13.89
C GLY A 58 -5.18 3.16 13.26
N VAL A 59 -5.16 2.83 11.96
CA VAL A 59 -6.32 2.21 11.29
C VAL A 59 -6.64 0.83 11.90
N PHE A 60 -5.65 -0.05 12.03
CA PHE A 60 -5.87 -1.41 12.53
C PHE A 60 -6.37 -1.42 13.98
N VAL A 61 -5.74 -0.62 14.85
CA VAL A 61 -6.16 -0.44 16.23
C VAL A 61 -7.51 0.28 16.30
N GLY A 62 -7.76 1.26 15.43
CA GLY A 62 -9.03 1.94 15.29
C GLY A 62 -10.19 0.99 15.04
N PHE A 63 -10.01 0.00 14.16
CA PHE A 63 -10.98 -1.07 13.96
C PHE A 63 -11.20 -1.91 15.23
N GLY A 64 -10.12 -2.32 15.90
CA GLY A 64 -10.23 -3.04 17.17
C GLY A 64 -11.02 -2.24 18.23
N TYR A 65 -10.73 -0.95 18.38
CA TYR A 65 -11.41 -0.07 19.33
C TYR A 65 -12.87 0.15 18.97
N LEU A 66 -13.16 0.31 17.69
CA LEU A 66 -14.52 0.45 17.19
C LEU A 66 -15.34 -0.81 17.48
N LEU A 67 -14.86 -2.00 17.11
CA LEU A 67 -15.63 -3.23 17.29
C LEU A 67 -15.76 -3.64 18.77
N ARG A 68 -14.73 -3.40 19.60
CA ARG A 68 -14.77 -3.77 21.03
C ARG A 68 -15.48 -2.74 21.90
N PHE A 69 -15.17 -1.46 21.72
CA PHE A 69 -15.57 -0.38 22.64
C PHE A 69 -16.58 0.58 22.02
N LYS A 70 -16.96 0.40 20.74
CA LYS A 70 -17.87 1.29 19.99
C LYS A 70 -17.35 2.73 19.89
N LYS A 71 -16.04 2.93 20.04
CA LYS A 71 -15.40 4.25 19.97
C LYS A 71 -14.84 4.47 18.57
N PHE A 72 -15.48 5.34 17.80
CA PHE A 72 -15.07 5.66 16.43
C PHE A 72 -13.94 6.69 16.34
N GLY A 73 -13.68 7.46 17.40
CA GLY A 73 -12.76 8.60 17.37
C GLY A 73 -11.35 8.27 16.86
N LEU A 74 -10.76 7.14 17.30
CA LEU A 74 -9.43 6.73 16.83
C LEU A 74 -9.42 6.42 15.33
N LEU A 75 -10.40 5.64 14.87
CA LEU A 75 -10.51 5.29 13.45
C LEU A 75 -10.78 6.54 12.60
N LEU A 76 -11.63 7.46 13.06
CA LEU A 76 -11.90 8.72 12.37
C LEU A 76 -10.63 9.56 12.21
N VAL A 77 -9.85 9.73 13.28
CA VAL A 77 -8.58 10.47 13.22
C VAL A 77 -7.63 9.80 12.22
N SER A 78 -7.50 8.48 12.25
CA SER A 78 -6.65 7.76 11.30
C SER A 78 -7.12 7.91 9.85
N LEU A 79 -8.43 7.86 9.59
CA LEU A 79 -8.99 8.05 8.24
C LEU A 79 -8.80 9.48 7.73
N VAL A 80 -8.94 10.49 8.59
CA VAL A 80 -8.66 11.89 8.25
C VAL A 80 -7.18 12.07 7.91
N LEU A 81 -6.28 11.53 8.73
CA LEU A 81 -4.84 11.56 8.44
C LEU A 81 -4.52 10.81 7.14
N MET A 82 -5.19 9.70 6.85
CA MET A 82 -5.06 8.98 5.58
C MET A 82 -5.55 9.80 4.39
N ALA A 83 -6.59 10.62 4.56
CA ALA A 83 -7.06 11.53 3.51
C ALA A 83 -6.02 12.62 3.22
N LEU A 84 -5.44 13.21 4.27
CA LEU A 84 -4.34 14.17 4.14
C LEU A 84 -3.11 13.54 3.48
N ASP A 85 -2.76 12.31 3.88
CA ASP A 85 -1.71 11.49 3.27
C ASP A 85 -1.96 11.29 1.77
N SER A 86 -3.19 10.98 1.41
CA SER A 86 -3.61 10.81 0.00
C SER A 86 -3.37 12.08 -0.81
N VAL A 87 -3.66 13.26 -0.25
CA VAL A 87 -3.40 14.53 -0.94
C VAL A 87 -1.90 14.79 -1.03
N MET A 88 -1.14 14.56 0.04
CA MET A 88 0.32 14.69 0.06
C MET A 88 0.99 13.81 -1.00
N MET A 89 0.47 12.61 -1.22
CA MET A 89 1.02 11.61 -2.15
C MET A 89 0.31 11.59 -3.52
N ALA A 90 -0.49 12.61 -3.84
CA ALA A 90 -1.24 12.73 -5.09
C ALA A 90 -2.10 11.50 -5.46
N GLY A 91 -2.80 10.93 -4.48
CA GLY A 91 -3.92 10.02 -4.67
C GLY A 91 -3.57 8.56 -4.98
N ARG A 92 -2.31 8.13 -4.86
CA ARG A 92 -1.86 6.81 -5.32
C ARG A 92 -2.63 5.63 -4.67
N PHE A 93 -2.74 5.59 -3.35
CA PHE A 93 -3.46 4.51 -2.65
C PHE A 93 -4.27 4.93 -1.42
N GLY A 94 -4.02 6.11 -0.84
CA GLY A 94 -4.68 6.49 0.41
C GLY A 94 -6.22 6.59 0.30
N PHE A 95 -6.75 7.04 -0.84
CA PHE A 95 -8.20 7.01 -1.08
C PHE A 95 -8.76 5.59 -1.20
N HIS A 96 -8.01 4.67 -1.80
CA HIS A 96 -8.36 3.25 -1.84
C HIS A 96 -8.40 2.68 -0.41
N TYR A 97 -7.43 3.04 0.44
CA TYR A 97 -7.38 2.60 1.85
C TYR A 97 -8.63 3.04 2.61
N ILE A 98 -9.07 4.29 2.41
CA ILE A 98 -10.29 4.80 3.05
C ILE A 98 -11.53 4.08 2.52
N PHE A 99 -11.63 3.89 1.20
CA PHE A 99 -12.72 3.16 0.57
C PHE A 99 -12.83 1.73 1.12
N PHE A 100 -11.71 1.00 1.15
CA PHE A 100 -11.68 -0.37 1.65
C PHE A 100 -11.99 -0.44 3.15
N SER A 101 -11.53 0.55 3.94
CA SER A 101 -11.93 0.67 5.34
C SER A 101 -13.45 0.80 5.49
N GLY A 102 -14.10 1.55 4.59
CA GLY A 102 -15.57 1.65 4.55
C GLY A 102 -16.27 0.33 4.22
N ILE A 103 -15.73 -0.47 3.30
CA ILE A 103 -16.23 -1.83 3.02
C ILE A 103 -16.13 -2.71 4.27
N LEU A 104 -14.98 -2.73 4.94
CA LEU A 104 -14.80 -3.50 6.17
C LEU A 104 -15.79 -3.09 7.25
N LEU A 105 -16.04 -1.78 7.42
CA LEU A 105 -17.05 -1.27 8.35
C LEU A 105 -18.45 -1.81 8.03
N PHE A 106 -18.82 -1.85 6.75
CA PHE A 106 -20.10 -2.40 6.31
C PHE A 106 -20.20 -3.91 6.59
N VAL A 107 -19.17 -4.68 6.23
CA VAL A 107 -19.11 -6.14 6.44
C VAL A 107 -19.20 -6.49 7.93
N PHE A 108 -18.47 -5.77 8.79
CA PHE A 108 -18.56 -5.98 10.23
C PHE A 108 -19.93 -5.59 10.78
N LYS A 109 -20.54 -4.49 10.32
CA LYS A 109 -21.90 -4.11 10.75
C LYS A 109 -22.95 -5.16 10.39
N ALA A 110 -22.87 -5.74 9.19
CA ALA A 110 -23.84 -6.71 8.70
C ALA A 110 -23.76 -8.05 9.45
N ASN A 111 -22.56 -8.52 9.77
CA ASN A 111 -22.35 -9.83 10.39
C ASN A 111 -22.29 -9.79 11.92
N VAL A 112 -22.01 -8.63 12.51
CA VAL A 112 -21.83 -8.46 13.95
C VAL A 112 -22.94 -7.51 14.40
N ASN A 113 -24.05 -8.09 14.88
CA ASN A 113 -25.31 -7.44 15.34
C ASN A 113 -25.14 -6.41 16.49
N TYR A 114 -23.92 -5.93 16.73
CA TYR A 114 -23.50 -5.07 17.82
C TYR A 114 -23.65 -3.57 17.51
N PHE A 115 -24.09 -3.19 16.30
CA PHE A 115 -24.09 -1.81 15.80
C PHE A 115 -25.48 -1.25 15.49
N LYS A 116 -25.83 -0.15 16.17
CA LYS A 116 -26.72 0.89 15.63
C LYS A 116 -25.87 2.01 15.03
N VAL A 117 -25.15 1.76 13.93
CA VAL A 117 -24.60 2.86 13.13
C VAL A 117 -25.77 3.55 12.44
N SER A 118 -25.96 4.85 12.67
CA SER A 118 -27.06 5.60 12.06
C SER A 118 -27.00 5.46 10.54
N LEU A 119 -28.16 5.29 9.92
CA LEU A 119 -28.28 5.22 8.46
C LEU A 119 -27.55 6.39 7.81
N ARG A 120 -27.67 7.58 8.41
CA ARG A 120 -26.99 8.82 8.00
C ARG A 120 -25.47 8.71 7.93
N LEU A 121 -24.80 8.10 8.91
CA LEU A 121 -23.34 7.92 8.87
C LEU A 121 -22.94 6.94 7.76
N MET A 122 -23.75 5.90 7.55
CA MET A 122 -23.57 4.97 6.43
C MET A 122 -23.74 5.67 5.08
N THR A 123 -24.76 6.52 4.93
CA THR A 123 -24.97 7.30 3.71
C THR A 123 -23.79 8.22 3.44
N VAL A 124 -23.23 8.86 4.47
CA VAL A 124 -22.03 9.70 4.33
C VAL A 124 -20.82 8.89 3.91
N ILE A 125 -20.58 7.70 4.49
CA ILE A 125 -19.48 6.82 4.08
C ILE A 125 -19.68 6.34 2.64
N CYS A 126 -20.88 5.89 2.27
CA CYS A 126 -21.20 5.46 0.91
C CYS A 126 -21.09 6.60 -0.11
N ALA A 127 -21.53 7.81 0.25
CA ALA A 127 -21.38 8.99 -0.60
C ALA A 127 -19.90 9.37 -0.78
N PHE A 128 -19.11 9.34 0.30
CA PHE A 128 -17.67 9.58 0.23
C PHE A 128 -16.95 8.54 -0.64
N ILE A 129 -17.32 7.27 -0.49
CA ILE A 129 -16.88 6.15 -1.33
C ILE A 129 -17.22 6.40 -2.80
N LEU A 130 -18.47 6.72 -3.11
CA LEU A 130 -18.92 7.00 -4.48
C LEU A 130 -18.13 8.15 -5.10
N VAL A 131 -17.94 9.24 -4.35
CA VAL A 131 -17.15 10.38 -4.78
C VAL A 131 -15.69 9.99 -5.01
N ALA A 132 -15.07 9.20 -4.12
CA ALA A 132 -13.70 8.72 -4.27
C ALA A 132 -13.53 7.79 -5.49
N THR A 133 -14.48 6.89 -5.72
CA THR A 133 -14.44 5.96 -6.86
C THR A 133 -14.69 6.68 -8.18
N TYR A 134 -15.64 7.62 -8.19
CA TYR A 134 -15.95 8.47 -9.34
C TYR A 134 -14.79 9.41 -9.68
N SER A 135 -14.07 9.93 -8.68
CA SER A 135 -12.88 10.74 -8.93
C SER A 135 -11.72 9.91 -9.50
N VAL A 136 -11.54 8.66 -9.09
CA VAL A 136 -10.58 7.75 -9.76
C VAL A 136 -10.99 7.49 -11.21
N TYR A 137 -12.27 7.22 -11.47
CA TYR A 137 -12.80 7.06 -12.83
C TYR A 137 -12.58 8.32 -13.69
N PHE A 138 -12.92 9.50 -13.16
CA PHE A 138 -12.77 10.78 -13.85
C PHE A 138 -11.29 11.13 -14.15
N ILE A 139 -10.39 10.84 -13.21
CA ILE A 139 -8.94 10.99 -13.42
C ILE A 139 -8.44 9.99 -14.49
N SER A 140 -9.03 8.80 -14.58
CA SER A 140 -8.70 7.83 -15.62
C SER A 140 -9.23 8.23 -17.00
N GLU A 141 -10.43 8.81 -17.07
CA GLU A 141 -11.06 9.29 -18.30
C GLU A 141 -10.32 10.49 -18.88
N THR A 142 -9.94 11.45 -18.02
CA THR A 142 -9.10 12.61 -18.41
C THR A 142 -7.69 12.25 -18.85
N ARG A 143 -7.22 11.01 -18.58
CA ARG A 143 -5.94 10.48 -19.07
C ARG A 143 -6.04 9.75 -20.41
N SER A 144 -7.25 9.40 -20.85
CA SER A 144 -7.45 8.70 -22.12
C SER A 144 -7.30 9.70 -23.27
N ILE A 145 -6.21 9.57 -24.02
CA ILE A 145 -5.85 10.45 -25.14
C ILE A 145 -6.92 10.45 -26.25
N ASN A 146 -7.78 9.42 -26.32
CA ASN A 146 -8.74 9.21 -27.41
C ASN A 146 -10.23 9.18 -26.97
N GLY A 147 -10.57 9.55 -25.73
CA GLY A 147 -11.96 9.72 -25.30
C GLY A 147 -12.89 8.48 -25.38
N GLN A 148 -12.35 7.26 -25.47
CA GLN A 148 -13.12 6.02 -25.57
C GLN A 148 -12.74 5.03 -24.46
N SER A 149 -12.97 5.40 -23.20
CA SER A 149 -12.86 4.46 -22.09
C SER A 149 -14.14 3.63 -21.99
N ASN A 150 -14.20 2.50 -22.70
CA ASN A 150 -15.20 1.48 -22.46
C ASN A 150 -14.84 0.69 -21.18
N ILE A 151 -15.82 0.26 -20.37
CA ILE A 151 -15.58 -0.53 -19.14
C ILE A 151 -14.78 -1.81 -19.44
N LYS A 152 -15.01 -2.40 -20.62
CA LYS A 152 -14.21 -3.53 -21.13
C LYS A 152 -12.73 -3.18 -21.25
N ASN A 153 -12.40 -2.04 -21.86
CA ASN A 153 -11.02 -1.56 -22.00
C ASN A 153 -10.39 -1.24 -20.64
N LEU A 154 -11.19 -0.76 -19.67
CA LEU A 154 -10.68 -0.57 -18.29
C LEU A 154 -10.33 -1.92 -17.64
N PHE A 155 -11.16 -2.94 -17.78
CA PHE A 155 -10.89 -4.26 -17.20
C PHE A 155 -9.67 -4.93 -17.86
N GLU A 156 -9.60 -4.95 -19.19
CA GLU A 156 -8.47 -5.51 -19.92
C GLU A 156 -7.17 -4.76 -19.57
N ASN A 157 -7.16 -3.43 -19.62
CA ASN A 157 -5.95 -2.65 -19.35
C ASN A 157 -5.50 -2.68 -17.88
N PHE A 158 -6.42 -2.63 -16.92
CA PHE A 158 -6.07 -2.50 -15.49
C PHE A 158 -6.06 -3.82 -14.70
N VAL A 159 -6.73 -4.87 -15.17
CA VAL A 159 -6.80 -6.17 -14.46
C VAL A 159 -5.99 -7.24 -15.18
N ILE A 160 -6.10 -7.32 -16.51
CA ILE A 160 -5.42 -8.39 -17.27
C ILE A 160 -4.02 -7.93 -17.66
N ASP A 161 -3.91 -6.92 -18.53
CA ASP A 161 -2.64 -6.47 -19.07
C ASP A 161 -1.73 -5.94 -17.95
N TYR A 162 -2.29 -5.16 -17.02
CA TYR A 162 -1.54 -4.65 -15.87
C TYR A 162 -0.86 -5.75 -15.04
N HIS A 163 -1.52 -6.90 -14.87
CA HIS A 163 -0.99 -8.03 -14.08
C HIS A 163 -0.29 -9.11 -14.91
N THR A 164 -0.25 -9.00 -16.23
CA THR A 164 0.44 -9.97 -17.10
C THR A 164 1.69 -9.36 -17.72
N GLU A 165 1.55 -8.18 -18.31
CA GLU A 165 2.63 -7.43 -18.97
C GLU A 165 3.71 -6.98 -17.97
N SER A 166 3.32 -6.65 -16.74
CA SER A 166 4.26 -6.41 -15.64
C SER A 166 5.17 -7.63 -15.40
N PHE A 167 4.59 -8.83 -15.28
CA PHE A 167 5.39 -10.05 -15.07
C PHE A 167 6.26 -10.39 -16.26
N HIS A 168 5.81 -10.11 -17.49
CA HIS A 168 6.64 -10.29 -18.67
C HIS A 168 7.91 -9.42 -18.61
N ILE A 169 7.79 -8.14 -18.22
CA ILE A 169 8.96 -7.27 -18.01
C ILE A 169 9.87 -7.82 -16.90
N LEU A 170 9.30 -8.27 -15.78
CA LEU A 170 10.07 -8.82 -14.67
C LEU A 170 10.84 -10.08 -15.06
N ASP A 171 10.17 -11.01 -15.74
CA ASP A 171 10.75 -12.27 -16.17
C ASP A 171 11.88 -12.04 -17.18
N TYR A 172 11.70 -11.09 -18.10
CA TYR A 172 12.78 -10.64 -18.96
C TYR A 172 13.99 -10.14 -18.17
N GLU A 173 13.79 -9.25 -17.19
CA GLU A 173 14.88 -8.69 -16.38
C GLU A 173 15.56 -9.74 -15.48
N LEU A 174 14.82 -10.72 -14.95
CA LEU A 174 15.37 -11.82 -14.14
C LEU A 174 16.23 -12.79 -14.95
N ASN A 175 15.98 -12.90 -16.25
CA ASN A 175 16.75 -13.74 -17.15
C ASN A 175 17.95 -13.01 -17.78
N GLN A 176 18.12 -11.71 -17.53
CA GLN A 176 19.26 -10.91 -18.01
C GLN A 176 20.31 -10.80 -16.89
N PRO A 177 21.47 -11.49 -17.00
CA PRO A 177 22.47 -11.50 -15.94
C PRO A 177 23.01 -10.12 -15.55
N ASP A 178 23.04 -9.19 -16.52
CA ASP A 178 23.53 -7.82 -16.36
C ASP A 178 22.45 -6.85 -15.86
N SER A 179 21.26 -7.35 -15.49
CA SER A 179 20.19 -6.49 -15.00
C SER A 179 20.50 -5.95 -13.60
N ILE A 180 20.26 -4.65 -13.43
CA ILE A 180 20.40 -3.92 -12.15
C ILE A 180 19.58 -4.57 -11.02
N ILE A 181 18.56 -5.35 -11.33
CA ILE A 181 17.78 -6.03 -10.31
C ILE A 181 18.63 -7.01 -9.50
N HIS A 182 19.68 -7.60 -10.09
CA HIS A 182 20.58 -8.53 -9.42
C HIS A 182 21.57 -7.80 -8.48
N ASP A 183 21.98 -6.58 -8.83
CA ASP A 183 23.00 -5.82 -8.10
C ASP A 183 22.51 -5.24 -6.76
N PHE A 184 21.23 -4.83 -6.72
CA PHE A 184 20.65 -4.08 -5.59
C PHE A 184 19.79 -4.94 -4.66
N THR A 185 20.01 -6.25 -4.65
CA THR A 185 19.32 -7.18 -3.72
C THR A 185 20.28 -8.11 -3.01
N LEU A 186 19.91 -8.50 -1.79
CA LEU A 186 20.66 -9.45 -0.97
C LEU A 186 20.34 -10.92 -1.33
N GLY A 187 19.79 -11.17 -2.53
CA GLY A 187 19.40 -12.51 -3.00
C GLY A 187 17.98 -12.94 -2.60
N PHE A 188 17.36 -12.32 -1.59
CA PHE A 188 15.96 -12.55 -1.23
C PHE A 188 15.19 -11.21 -1.12
N SER A 189 14.04 -11.15 -1.76
CA SER A 189 13.17 -9.96 -1.78
C SER A 189 11.97 -10.09 -0.84
N THR A 190 11.57 -11.32 -0.51
CA THR A 190 10.40 -11.66 0.32
C THR A 190 10.47 -11.04 1.71
N PHE A 191 11.67 -10.94 2.28
CA PHE A 191 11.90 -10.37 3.61
C PHE A 191 12.50 -8.97 3.59
N SER A 192 12.65 -8.36 2.41
CA SER A 192 13.27 -7.04 2.22
C SER A 192 12.66 -5.94 3.10
N GLY A 193 11.38 -6.05 3.42
CA GLY A 193 10.71 -5.11 4.32
C GLY A 193 11.23 -5.14 5.76
N ILE A 194 11.46 -6.32 6.31
CA ILE A 194 11.99 -6.49 7.68
C ILE A 194 13.48 -6.14 7.70
N GLU A 195 14.21 -6.59 6.68
CA GLU A 195 15.63 -6.29 6.51
C GLU A 195 15.89 -4.78 6.51
N ARG A 196 15.07 -3.99 5.82
CA ARG A 196 15.18 -2.52 5.81
C ARG A 196 15.17 -1.90 7.20
N TYR A 197 14.32 -2.40 8.11
CA TYR A 197 14.28 -1.91 9.48
C TYR A 197 15.52 -2.36 10.30
N LEU A 198 16.03 -3.56 10.05
CA LEU A 198 17.26 -4.05 10.68
C LEU A 198 18.51 -3.31 10.18
N LEU A 199 18.51 -2.91 8.90
CA LEU A 199 19.61 -2.21 8.25
C LEU A 199 19.63 -0.71 8.55
N LEU A 200 18.59 -0.13 9.18
CA LEU A 200 18.59 1.28 9.59
C LEU A 200 19.79 1.62 10.49
N LEU A 201 20.12 0.77 11.47
CA LEU A 201 21.21 1.01 12.42
C LEU A 201 22.61 0.88 11.79
N PRO A 202 22.94 -0.20 11.04
CA PRO A 202 24.17 -0.28 10.27
C PRO A 202 24.35 0.87 9.26
N ASN A 203 23.26 1.30 8.61
CA ASN A 203 23.32 2.41 7.64
C ASN A 203 23.61 3.76 8.31
N LEU A 204 23.09 4.01 9.51
CA LEU A 204 23.41 5.22 10.28
C LEU A 204 24.90 5.33 10.63
N ILE A 205 25.59 4.18 10.76
CA ILE A 205 27.02 4.10 11.10
C ILE A 205 27.87 3.76 9.86
N LYS A 206 27.27 3.78 8.65
CA LYS A 206 27.94 3.48 7.36
C LYS A 206 28.67 2.13 7.32
N LEU A 207 28.17 1.14 8.06
CA LEU A 207 28.78 -0.19 8.17
C LEU A 207 28.57 -1.09 6.94
N THR A 208 27.60 -0.77 6.08
CA THR A 208 27.22 -1.58 4.93
C THR A 208 27.20 -0.74 3.65
N SER A 209 27.91 -1.20 2.61
CA SER A 209 27.97 -0.53 1.30
C SER A 209 26.88 -0.98 0.32
N LYS A 210 26.18 -2.08 0.61
CA LYS A 210 25.08 -2.61 -0.22
C LYS A 210 23.77 -2.48 0.53
N ILE A 211 23.03 -1.42 0.24
CA ILE A 211 21.68 -1.20 0.77
C ILE A 211 20.70 -1.77 -0.28
N PRO A 212 19.68 -2.55 0.11
CA PRO A 212 18.60 -2.92 -0.79
C PRO A 212 17.81 -1.68 -1.21
N GLU A 213 18.19 -1.09 -2.35
CA GLU A 213 17.58 0.12 -2.89
C GLU A 213 16.38 -0.23 -3.77
N VAL A 214 15.31 -0.73 -3.13
CA VAL A 214 14.00 -0.98 -3.78
C VAL A 214 13.47 0.27 -4.48
N ASP A 215 13.87 1.47 -4.06
CA ASP A 215 13.51 2.72 -4.72
C ASP A 215 14.25 2.90 -6.06
N ILE A 216 15.49 2.40 -6.18
CA ILE A 216 16.25 2.37 -7.44
C ILE A 216 15.68 1.30 -8.37
N ILE A 217 15.44 0.08 -7.87
CA ILE A 217 14.80 -0.98 -8.67
C ILE A 217 13.40 -0.54 -9.11
N GLY A 218 12.62 0.05 -8.21
CA GLY A 218 11.31 0.61 -8.51
C GLY A 218 11.39 1.75 -9.52
N GLY A 219 12.38 2.63 -9.40
CA GLY A 219 12.66 3.69 -10.38
C GLY A 219 13.10 3.18 -11.74
N PHE A 220 13.86 2.09 -11.80
CA PHE A 220 14.28 1.43 -13.04
C PHE A 220 13.11 0.72 -13.75
N LEU A 221 12.18 0.15 -12.99
CA LEU A 221 11.00 -0.55 -13.50
C LEU A 221 9.80 0.38 -13.76
N HIS A 222 9.83 1.62 -13.24
CA HIS A 222 8.74 2.59 -13.36
C HIS A 222 8.50 3.14 -14.80
N PRO A 223 9.54 3.43 -15.63
CA PRO A 223 9.34 3.91 -16.99
C PRO A 223 8.53 2.92 -17.82
N ALA A 224 7.60 3.44 -18.62
CA ALA A 224 6.84 2.60 -19.55
C ALA A 224 7.77 2.11 -20.66
N ARG A 225 7.67 0.82 -20.97
CA ARG A 225 8.42 0.12 -22.01
C ARG A 225 7.45 -0.33 -23.09
N ASN A 226 7.93 -0.34 -24.32
CA ASN A 226 7.19 -0.87 -25.45
C ASN A 226 7.25 -2.40 -25.40
N LEU A 227 6.09 -3.04 -25.27
CA LEU A 227 5.96 -4.51 -25.22
C LEU A 227 5.40 -5.10 -26.52
N GLY A 228 5.29 -4.29 -27.58
CA GLY A 228 4.75 -4.69 -28.86
C GLY A 228 3.42 -4.02 -29.17
N ILE A 229 2.57 -4.72 -29.91
CA ILE A 229 1.32 -4.19 -30.47
C ILE A 229 0.15 -5.02 -29.94
N ASP A 230 -0.94 -4.37 -29.53
CA ASP A 230 -2.17 -5.01 -29.06
C ASP A 230 -3.01 -5.60 -30.21
N HIS A 231 -4.09 -6.29 -29.86
CA HIS A 231 -5.03 -6.87 -30.84
C HIS A 231 -5.76 -5.82 -31.70
N PHE A 232 -5.64 -4.54 -31.36
CA PHE A 232 -6.24 -3.41 -32.06
C PHE A 232 -5.22 -2.61 -32.90
N GLY A 233 -3.95 -3.02 -32.93
CA GLY A 233 -2.90 -2.34 -33.66
C GLY A 233 -2.22 -1.19 -32.90
N ASN A 234 -2.52 -0.97 -31.63
CA ASN A 234 -1.90 0.07 -30.81
C ASN A 234 -0.63 -0.44 -30.12
N ILE A 235 0.35 0.44 -29.94
CA ILE A 235 1.58 0.12 -29.20
C ILE A 235 1.26 -0.03 -27.70
N LYS A 236 1.69 -1.15 -27.12
CA LYS A 236 1.57 -1.46 -25.69
C LYS A 236 2.68 -0.78 -24.90
N TRP A 237 2.31 0.22 -24.10
CA TRP A 237 3.23 0.92 -23.19
C TRP A 237 2.91 0.56 -21.74
N TYR A 238 3.72 -0.31 -21.13
CA TYR A 238 3.52 -0.78 -19.76
C TYR A 238 4.79 -0.66 -18.92
N ASN A 239 4.63 -0.55 -17.62
CA ASN A 239 5.73 -0.58 -16.65
C ASN A 239 5.65 -1.82 -15.77
N ALA A 240 6.77 -2.19 -15.15
CA ALA A 240 6.80 -3.30 -14.20
C ALA A 240 6.44 -2.79 -12.81
N TYR A 241 5.33 -3.28 -12.28
CA TYR A 241 4.83 -2.86 -10.98
C TYR A 241 5.16 -3.87 -9.87
N ALA A 242 5.77 -3.41 -8.78
CA ALA A 242 6.15 -4.25 -7.64
C ALA A 242 4.95 -4.58 -6.73
N SER A 243 4.22 -5.66 -7.06
CA SER A 243 3.24 -6.30 -6.16
C SER A 243 3.92 -7.26 -5.17
N SER A 244 3.17 -7.79 -4.21
CA SER A 244 3.72 -8.87 -3.34
C SER A 244 3.93 -10.16 -4.13
N LEU A 245 3.15 -10.38 -5.19
CA LEU A 245 3.32 -11.52 -6.10
C LEU A 245 4.66 -11.43 -6.87
N PHE A 246 5.06 -10.22 -7.25
CA PHE A 246 6.37 -9.96 -7.87
C PHE A 246 7.53 -10.40 -6.97
N VAL A 247 7.43 -10.07 -5.70
CA VAL A 247 8.44 -10.41 -4.70
C VAL A 247 8.55 -11.93 -4.53
N LEU A 248 7.41 -12.62 -4.43
CA LEU A 248 7.36 -14.08 -4.33
C LEU A 248 7.85 -14.77 -5.62
N TYR A 249 7.48 -14.24 -6.78
CA TYR A 249 7.91 -14.76 -8.08
C TYR A 249 9.40 -14.59 -8.28
N ARG A 250 9.97 -13.47 -7.85
CA ARG A 250 11.40 -13.26 -7.94
C ARG A 250 12.21 -14.29 -7.13
N ASP A 251 11.76 -14.61 -5.92
CA ASP A 251 12.51 -15.49 -5.02
C ASP A 251 12.25 -16.98 -5.28
N GLY A 252 11.09 -17.35 -5.85
CA GLY A 252 10.69 -18.74 -6.01
C GLY A 252 9.91 -19.06 -7.29
N ALA A 253 9.89 -18.16 -8.27
CA ALA A 253 9.10 -18.24 -9.50
C ALA A 253 7.61 -18.58 -9.20
N ILE A 254 6.99 -19.35 -10.08
CA ILE A 254 5.59 -19.80 -9.92
C ILE A 254 5.41 -20.56 -8.59
N PHE A 255 6.40 -21.36 -8.18
CA PHE A 255 6.32 -22.12 -6.92
C PHE A 255 6.21 -21.19 -5.70
N GLY A 256 7.03 -20.13 -5.66
CA GLY A 256 7.00 -19.12 -4.60
C GLY A 256 5.66 -18.39 -4.53
N VAL A 257 5.05 -18.07 -5.68
CA VAL A 257 3.71 -17.47 -5.74
C VAL A 257 2.66 -18.42 -5.18
N VAL A 258 2.62 -19.67 -5.64
CA VAL A 258 1.63 -20.67 -5.20
C VAL A 258 1.74 -20.93 -3.70
N LEU A 259 2.97 -21.15 -3.20
CA LEU A 259 3.23 -21.40 -1.79
C LEU A 259 2.85 -20.17 -0.93
N GLY A 260 3.25 -18.97 -1.36
CA GLY A 260 2.94 -17.73 -0.67
C GLY A 260 1.43 -17.46 -0.59
N SER A 261 0.70 -17.67 -1.68
CA SER A 261 -0.76 -17.55 -1.72
C SER A 261 -1.45 -18.57 -0.80
N PHE A 262 -0.98 -19.82 -0.78
CA PHE A 262 -1.50 -20.86 0.10
C PHE A 262 -1.29 -20.51 1.58
N LEU A 263 -0.07 -20.11 1.94
CA LEU A 263 0.26 -19.68 3.31
C LEU A 263 -0.59 -18.48 3.74
N LEU A 264 -0.77 -17.50 2.86
CA LEU A 264 -1.64 -16.35 3.12
C LEU A 264 -3.07 -16.78 3.43
N GLY A 265 -3.66 -17.64 2.59
CA GLY A 265 -5.01 -18.18 2.81
C GLY A 265 -5.14 -18.93 4.15
N PHE A 266 -4.15 -19.78 4.46
CA PHE A 266 -4.09 -20.52 5.72
C PHE A 266 -4.05 -19.58 6.94
N PHE A 267 -3.25 -18.50 6.89
CA PHE A 267 -3.19 -17.53 7.97
C PHE A 267 -4.47 -16.71 8.11
N VAL A 268 -5.10 -16.27 7.00
CA VAL A 268 -6.41 -15.59 7.05
C VAL A 268 -7.44 -16.48 7.76
N GLN A 269 -7.55 -17.74 7.33
CA GLN A 269 -8.51 -18.69 7.88
C GLN A 269 -8.22 -18.97 9.36
N GLY A 270 -6.96 -19.21 9.73
CA GLY A 270 -6.55 -19.45 11.11
C GLY A 270 -6.84 -18.27 12.04
N LEU A 271 -6.65 -17.03 11.56
CA LEU A 271 -6.99 -15.82 12.31
C LEU A 271 -8.52 -15.63 12.43
N ALA A 272 -9.26 -15.87 11.35
CA ALA A 272 -10.72 -15.78 11.34
C ALA A 272 -11.36 -16.80 12.31
N TYR A 273 -10.87 -18.04 12.35
CA TYR A 273 -11.38 -19.06 13.28
C TYR A 273 -11.17 -18.69 14.76
N ARG A 274 -10.13 -17.90 15.06
CA ARG A 274 -9.81 -17.43 16.43
C ARG A 274 -10.55 -16.15 16.83
N LEU A 275 -11.46 -15.61 16.00
CA LEU A 275 -12.33 -14.48 16.32
C LEU A 275 -13.09 -14.60 17.66
N PRO A 276 -13.57 -15.78 18.12
CA PRO A 276 -14.33 -15.85 19.36
C PRO A 276 -13.49 -15.66 20.65
N MET A 277 -12.16 -15.77 20.61
CA MET A 277 -11.33 -15.87 21.83
C MET A 277 -10.86 -14.52 22.40
N SER A 278 -10.75 -13.46 21.59
CA SER A 278 -10.64 -12.07 22.07
C SER A 278 -11.04 -11.06 20.97
N VAL A 279 -12.26 -10.53 21.03
CA VAL A 279 -12.85 -9.65 20.00
C VAL A 279 -11.89 -8.52 19.57
N PHE A 280 -11.15 -7.90 20.50
CA PHE A 280 -10.21 -6.82 20.17
C PHE A 280 -8.99 -7.31 19.37
N SER A 281 -8.25 -8.30 19.88
CA SER A 281 -7.00 -8.76 19.27
C SER A 281 -7.27 -9.48 17.95
N SER A 282 -8.29 -10.34 17.90
CA SER A 282 -8.62 -11.07 16.68
C SER A 282 -9.14 -10.14 15.58
N THR A 283 -9.93 -9.10 15.94
CA THR A 283 -10.35 -8.07 14.97
C THR A 283 -9.15 -7.33 14.41
N LEU A 284 -8.28 -6.83 15.27
CA LEU A 284 -7.11 -6.04 14.87
C LEU A 284 -6.19 -6.85 13.94
N LEU A 285 -5.96 -8.13 14.25
CA LEU A 285 -5.14 -9.01 13.42
C LEU A 285 -5.83 -9.31 12.10
N LEU A 286 -7.13 -9.61 12.12
CA LEU A 286 -7.88 -9.90 10.91
C LEU A 286 -7.96 -8.68 9.98
N THR A 287 -8.28 -7.49 10.50
CA THR A 287 -8.38 -6.28 9.67
C THR A 287 -7.05 -5.92 9.05
N GLY A 288 -5.97 -5.94 9.85
CA GLY A 288 -4.63 -5.68 9.35
C GLY A 288 -4.20 -6.68 8.28
N PHE A 289 -4.46 -7.97 8.50
CA PHE A 289 -4.09 -9.02 7.56
C PHE A 289 -4.94 -8.98 6.28
N MET A 290 -6.25 -8.71 6.37
CA MET A 290 -7.11 -8.49 5.19
C MET A 290 -6.67 -7.27 4.39
N PHE A 291 -6.30 -6.18 5.06
CA PHE A 291 -5.77 -4.98 4.41
C PHE A 291 -4.52 -5.32 3.59
N MET A 292 -3.52 -5.93 4.23
CA MET A 292 -2.29 -6.32 3.55
C MET A 292 -2.56 -7.30 2.41
N SER A 293 -3.46 -8.26 2.60
CA SER A 293 -3.79 -9.28 1.59
C SER A 293 -4.39 -8.69 0.32
N ILE A 294 -5.34 -7.76 0.43
CA ILE A 294 -5.95 -7.15 -0.77
C ILE A 294 -4.96 -6.23 -1.46
N TYR A 295 -4.22 -5.42 -0.69
CA TYR A 295 -3.21 -4.54 -1.28
C TYR A 295 -1.98 -5.27 -1.78
N SER A 296 -1.81 -6.55 -1.43
CA SER A 296 -0.73 -7.39 -1.96
C SER A 296 -0.79 -7.56 -3.49
N LEU A 297 -1.99 -7.44 -4.07
CA LEU A 297 -2.23 -7.42 -5.51
C LEU A 297 -1.67 -6.15 -6.16
N PHE A 298 -1.83 -5.02 -5.46
CA PHE A 298 -1.53 -3.69 -5.98
C PHE A 298 -0.24 -3.08 -5.45
N GLN A 299 0.50 -3.75 -4.55
CA GLN A 299 1.80 -3.32 -4.03
C GLN A 299 2.43 -4.41 -3.17
N ALA A 300 3.70 -4.28 -2.88
CA ALA A 300 4.41 -5.13 -1.91
C ALA A 300 3.98 -4.80 -0.46
N ALA A 301 2.70 -5.02 -0.14
CA ALA A 301 2.08 -4.70 1.15
C ALA A 301 2.77 -5.41 2.33
N PHE A 302 3.34 -6.59 2.08
CA PHE A 302 4.08 -7.38 3.08
C PHE A 302 5.55 -6.99 3.24
N THR A 303 6.09 -6.07 2.42
CA THR A 303 7.47 -5.58 2.59
C THR A 303 7.51 -4.08 2.93
N GLY A 304 6.35 -3.44 3.00
CA GLY A 304 6.22 -2.00 3.16
C GLY A 304 5.77 -1.54 4.55
N PRO A 305 5.35 -0.27 4.64
CA PRO A 305 4.92 0.35 5.90
C PRO A 305 3.67 -0.31 6.51
N MET A 306 2.85 -0.99 5.70
CA MET A 306 1.69 -1.76 6.20
C MET A 306 2.12 -2.91 7.10
N LEU A 307 3.15 -3.68 6.72
CA LEU A 307 3.69 -4.76 7.55
C LEU A 307 4.19 -4.20 8.89
N ALA A 308 4.93 -3.09 8.88
CA ALA A 308 5.41 -2.47 10.10
C ALA A 308 4.25 -2.02 11.01
N GLY A 309 3.20 -1.41 10.45
CA GLY A 309 1.98 -1.08 11.19
C GLY A 309 1.28 -2.31 11.78
N TYR A 310 1.33 -3.44 11.07
CA TYR A 310 0.80 -4.72 11.53
C TYR A 310 1.65 -5.34 12.66
N ILE A 311 2.98 -5.24 12.59
CA ILE A 311 3.90 -5.70 13.64
C ILE A 311 3.70 -4.89 14.93
N LEU A 312 3.58 -3.56 14.83
CA LEU A 312 3.26 -2.69 15.99
C LEU A 312 1.94 -3.09 16.67
N SER A 313 0.97 -3.49 15.84
CA SER A 313 -0.32 -4.02 16.24
C SER A 313 -0.20 -5.33 17.04
N ILE A 314 0.67 -6.26 16.61
CA ILE A 314 0.99 -7.50 17.34
C ILE A 314 1.64 -7.18 18.69
N PHE A 315 2.63 -6.30 18.73
CA PHE A 315 3.31 -5.91 19.98
C PHE A 315 2.34 -5.33 21.01
N THR A 316 1.36 -4.55 20.56
CA THR A 316 0.30 -4.00 21.42
C THR A 316 -0.52 -5.12 22.07
N ILE A 317 -0.88 -6.15 21.31
CA ILE A 317 -1.60 -7.32 21.83
C ILE A 317 -0.74 -8.08 22.85
N MET A 318 0.53 -8.31 22.55
CA MET A 318 1.46 -9.00 23.46
C MET A 318 1.59 -8.28 24.80
N LYS A 319 1.76 -6.95 24.75
CA LYS A 319 1.84 -6.11 25.95
C LYS A 319 0.56 -6.17 26.79
N ILE A 320 -0.62 -6.15 26.15
CA ILE A 320 -1.91 -6.28 26.86
C ILE A 320 -2.02 -7.65 27.55
N LYS A 321 -1.58 -8.73 26.91
CA LYS A 321 -1.60 -10.08 27.51
C LYS A 321 -0.65 -10.20 28.69
N LEU A 322 0.58 -9.70 28.57
CA LEU A 322 1.57 -9.72 29.66
C LEU A 322 1.05 -8.99 30.90
N ASN A 323 0.45 -7.81 30.72
CA ASN A 323 -0.11 -7.05 31.84
C ASN A 323 -1.30 -7.76 32.52
N ARG A 324 -2.06 -8.60 31.81
CA ARG A 324 -3.17 -9.38 32.39
C ARG A 324 -2.71 -10.59 33.19
N ASN A 325 -1.56 -11.17 32.86
CA ASN A 325 -1.02 -12.32 33.57
C ASN A 325 -0.22 -11.91 34.83
N ASN A 326 0.10 -10.63 34.98
CA ASN A 326 0.83 -10.05 36.11
C ASN A 326 -0.09 -9.37 37.15
N ILE A 327 -1.42 -9.52 37.02
CA ILE A 327 -2.46 -9.05 37.94
C ILE A 327 -3.22 -10.28 38.44
#